data_AF-A0A7G5E5P2-F1
#
_entry.id   AF-A0A7G5E5P2-F1
#
_cell.length_a   1.000
_cell.length_b   1.000
_cell.length_c   1.000
_cell.angle_alpha   90.00
_cell.angle_beta   90.00
_cell.angle_gamma   90.00
#
_symmetry.space_group_name_H-M   'P 1'
#
loop_
_entity.id
_entity.type
_entity.pdbx_description
1 polymer ?
#
loop_
_entity_poly.entity_id
_entity_poly.type
_entity_poly.pdbx_seq_one_letter_code
_entity_poly.pdbx_strand_id
1 'polypeptide(L)'
;MQLLQEYLDFFHDEHIVLDDLSKKKNAPQTSTETPKAEPEEEISSKSISPDIFYIKISSFGYENIAPFKELIEKNKEKIESSKGLIIDVRNNGGGTDDVYQPLLPYILTNPIRIMSVEFFATQTLVNGLRDYAIKNIKQDSLNEVKRIDEDLREYRENIGKFVLYGDKKVIIDTIVLNKKSPQQVIILANRNVASSAENFLFSSRQSKKVKIMGTPSMGALDYGSIREFKFGCDNYQLLLPTYRSTRLPQYPIDNIGIQPDIYLDESISDWIDFAVRYINE
;
A
#
# COMPACT_ATOMS: atom_id res chain seq x y z
N MET A 1 -12.16 9.79 27.82
CA MET A 1 -12.13 9.44 26.39
C MET A 1 -12.11 10.70 25.52
N GLN A 2 -13.11 11.59 25.63
CA GLN A 2 -13.16 12.84 24.86
C GLN A 2 -11.85 13.66 24.92
N LEU A 3 -11.29 13.91 26.10
CA LEU A 3 -10.04 14.67 26.25
C LEU A 3 -8.83 14.03 25.53
N LEU A 4 -8.71 12.70 25.55
CA LEU A 4 -7.60 12.01 24.89
C LEU A 4 -7.80 12.01 23.38
N GLN A 5 -9.04 11.81 22.90
CA GLN A 5 -9.36 11.93 21.48
C GLN A 5 -9.10 13.35 20.97
N GLU A 6 -9.57 14.39 21.69
CA GLU A 6 -9.30 15.80 21.37
C GLU A 6 -7.80 16.11 21.28
N TYR A 7 -6.99 15.48 22.15
CA TYR A 7 -5.54 15.61 22.09
C TYR A 7 -4.91 14.90 20.89
N LEU A 8 -5.43 13.74 20.48
CA LEU A 8 -4.93 13.02 19.30
C LEU A 8 -5.36 13.72 18.00
N ASP A 9 -6.59 14.24 17.96
CA ASP A 9 -7.14 14.98 16.81
C ASP A 9 -6.32 16.23 16.48
N PHE A 10 -5.65 16.84 17.48
CA PHE A 10 -4.73 17.96 17.29
C PHE A 10 -3.59 17.64 16.30
N PHE A 11 -3.13 16.38 16.24
CA PHE A 11 -2.02 16.00 15.37
C PHE A 11 -2.43 15.88 13.90
N HIS A 12 -3.74 15.80 13.60
CA HIS A 12 -4.25 15.57 12.25
C HIS A 12 -3.53 14.43 11.52
N ASP A 13 -3.23 13.34 12.23
CA ASP A 13 -2.45 12.21 11.75
C ASP A 13 -3.32 10.96 11.73
N GLU A 14 -3.64 10.47 10.52
CA GLU A 14 -4.49 9.29 10.32
C GLU A 14 -3.85 7.98 10.83
N HIS A 15 -2.56 7.98 11.21
CA HIS A 15 -1.88 6.82 11.78
C HIS A 15 -2.04 6.68 13.30
N ILE A 16 -2.51 7.73 13.99
CA ILE A 16 -2.64 7.74 15.44
C ILE A 16 -4.11 7.44 15.81
N VAL A 17 -4.36 6.20 16.21
CA VAL A 17 -5.72 5.73 16.52
C VAL A 17 -5.83 5.26 17.97
N LEU A 18 -6.89 5.70 18.64
CA LEU A 18 -7.30 5.22 19.96
C LEU A 18 -8.55 4.35 19.81
N ASP A 19 -8.38 3.05 20.02
CA ASP A 19 -9.48 2.08 19.98
C ASP A 19 -10.07 1.85 21.37
N ASP A 20 -11.38 2.12 21.53
CA ASP A 20 -12.15 1.82 22.74
C ASP A 20 -12.69 0.37 22.68
N LEU A 21 -12.04 -0.53 23.42
CA LEU A 21 -12.38 -1.95 23.43
C LEU A 21 -13.66 -2.26 24.22
N SER A 22 -14.16 -1.32 25.04
CA SER A 22 -15.39 -1.52 25.83
C SER A 22 -16.65 -1.52 24.95
N LYS A 23 -16.62 -0.76 23.84
CA LYS A 23 -17.68 -0.74 22.83
C LYS A 23 -17.73 -2.02 21.99
N LYS A 24 -16.59 -2.68 21.78
CA LYS A 24 -16.52 -3.99 21.10
C LYS A 24 -17.11 -5.13 21.94
N LYS A 25 -17.12 -5.01 23.28
CA LYS A 25 -17.71 -6.02 24.20
C LYS A 25 -19.22 -5.89 24.41
N ASN A 26 -19.80 -4.71 24.17
CA ASN A 26 -21.22 -4.41 24.42
C ASN A 26 -22.02 -4.05 23.15
N ALA A 27 -21.43 -4.15 21.96
CA ALA A 27 -22.20 -4.04 20.73
C ALA A 27 -23.15 -5.25 20.64
N PRO A 28 -24.48 -5.05 20.52
CA PRO A 28 -25.32 -6.10 19.97
C PRO A 28 -24.72 -6.52 18.63
N GLN A 29 -24.82 -7.80 18.27
CA GLN A 29 -24.72 -8.23 16.88
C GLN A 29 -25.91 -7.66 16.08
N THR A 30 -26.01 -6.34 15.99
CA THR A 30 -26.83 -5.67 15.00
C THR A 30 -25.94 -5.53 13.79
N SER A 31 -26.07 -6.49 12.89
CA SER A 31 -25.85 -6.29 11.47
C SER A 31 -26.69 -5.08 11.05
N THR A 32 -26.09 -3.89 11.04
CA THR A 32 -26.56 -2.85 10.12
C THR A 32 -26.19 -3.33 8.74
N GLU A 33 -27.03 -4.21 8.20
CA GLU A 33 -27.19 -4.43 6.78
C GLU A 33 -27.70 -3.10 6.20
N THR A 34 -26.77 -2.18 5.94
CA THR A 34 -26.86 -1.41 4.70
C THR A 34 -27.08 -2.44 3.59
N PRO A 35 -28.02 -2.25 2.64
CA PRO A 35 -28.22 -3.21 1.58
C PRO A 35 -26.86 -3.42 0.93
N LYS A 36 -26.27 -4.59 1.15
CA LYS A 36 -24.98 -4.94 0.59
C LYS A 36 -25.29 -5.06 -0.89
N ALA A 37 -24.99 -4.01 -1.65
CA ALA A 37 -24.72 -4.17 -3.07
C ALA A 37 -23.85 -5.43 -3.19
N GLU A 38 -24.15 -6.30 -4.15
CA GLU A 38 -23.34 -7.49 -4.38
C GLU A 38 -21.86 -7.08 -4.26
N PRO A 39 -21.04 -7.81 -3.47
CA PRO A 39 -19.66 -7.41 -3.27
C PRO A 39 -19.02 -7.27 -4.64
N GLU A 40 -18.72 -6.02 -5.03
CA GLU A 40 -18.04 -5.78 -6.29
C GLU A 40 -16.77 -6.62 -6.29
N GLU A 41 -16.51 -7.32 -7.41
CA GLU A 41 -15.30 -8.15 -7.52
C GLU A 41 -14.06 -7.29 -7.22
N GLU A 42 -13.32 -7.67 -6.18
CA GLU A 42 -12.12 -6.94 -5.75
C GLU A 42 -11.09 -6.85 -6.88
N ILE A 43 -11.00 -7.91 -7.70
CA ILE A 43 -10.13 -8.02 -8.85
C ILE A 43 -10.98 -8.36 -10.07
N SER A 44 -10.89 -7.56 -11.13
CA SER A 44 -11.55 -7.86 -12.40
C SER A 44 -10.76 -7.30 -13.58
N SER A 45 -11.05 -7.79 -14.79
CA SER A 45 -10.42 -7.29 -16.01
C SER A 45 -11.34 -7.41 -17.22
N LYS A 46 -11.17 -6.51 -18.19
CA LYS A 46 -11.91 -6.55 -19.46
C LYS A 46 -11.14 -5.86 -20.57
N SER A 47 -11.36 -6.29 -21.81
CA SER A 47 -11.00 -5.50 -22.99
C SER A 47 -12.03 -4.39 -23.16
N ILE A 48 -11.59 -3.13 -23.17
CA ILE A 48 -12.46 -2.00 -23.50
C ILE A 48 -12.57 -1.89 -25.03
N SER A 49 -11.46 -2.10 -25.73
CA SER A 49 -11.37 -2.18 -27.18
C SER A 49 -10.27 -3.18 -27.56
N PRO A 50 -10.03 -3.46 -28.86
CA PRO A 50 -8.88 -4.24 -29.29
C PRO A 50 -7.53 -3.67 -28.81
N ASP A 51 -7.46 -2.35 -28.61
CA ASP A 51 -6.23 -1.63 -28.28
C ASP A 51 -6.11 -1.22 -26.80
N ILE A 52 -7.19 -1.34 -26.01
CA ILE A 52 -7.21 -0.89 -24.61
C ILE A 52 -7.67 -2.02 -23.69
N PHE A 53 -6.80 -2.38 -22.75
CA PHE A 53 -7.10 -3.35 -21.70
C PHE A 53 -7.30 -2.67 -20.34
N TYR A 54 -8.23 -3.17 -19.55
CA TYR A 54 -8.58 -2.64 -18.23
C TYR A 54 -8.41 -3.71 -17.16
N ILE A 55 -7.82 -3.32 -16.03
CA ILE A 55 -7.67 -4.12 -14.82
C ILE A 55 -8.13 -3.29 -13.63
N LYS A 56 -9.01 -3.85 -12.78
CA LYS A 56 -9.38 -3.29 -11.48
C LYS A 56 -8.76 -4.11 -10.37
N ILE A 57 -8.23 -3.44 -9.36
CA ILE A 57 -7.83 -4.07 -8.10
C ILE A 57 -8.11 -3.15 -6.91
N SER A 58 -9.06 -3.58 -6.09
CA SER A 58 -9.66 -2.80 -5.00
C SER A 58 -9.00 -3.07 -3.64
N SER A 59 -8.09 -4.04 -3.55
CA SER A 59 -7.35 -4.38 -2.33
C SER A 59 -6.02 -5.04 -2.69
N PHE A 60 -4.94 -4.63 -2.03
CA PHE A 60 -3.66 -5.33 -2.06
C PHE A 60 -3.47 -6.27 -0.87
N GLY A 61 -4.56 -6.79 -0.29
CA GLY A 61 -4.51 -7.82 0.75
C GLY A 61 -3.76 -9.09 0.33
N TYR A 62 -3.24 -9.84 1.31
CA TYR A 62 -2.44 -11.04 1.07
C TYR A 62 -3.20 -12.13 0.30
N GLU A 63 -4.52 -12.21 0.51
CA GLU A 63 -5.46 -13.07 -0.21
C GLU A 63 -5.46 -12.84 -1.73
N ASN A 64 -5.08 -11.64 -2.16
CA ASN A 64 -5.09 -11.21 -3.55
C ASN A 64 -3.76 -11.46 -4.29
N ILE A 65 -2.69 -11.94 -3.62
CA ILE A 65 -1.40 -12.23 -4.26
C ILE A 65 -1.58 -13.26 -5.40
N ALA A 66 -2.15 -14.43 -5.08
CA ALA A 66 -2.30 -15.51 -6.06
C ALA A 66 -3.36 -15.19 -7.14
N PRO A 67 -4.59 -14.72 -6.78
CA PRO A 67 -5.59 -14.35 -7.78
C PRO A 67 -5.13 -13.27 -8.75
N PHE A 68 -4.43 -12.25 -8.26
CA PHE A 68 -3.95 -11.18 -9.15
C PHE A 68 -2.85 -11.66 -10.08
N LYS A 69 -1.90 -12.46 -9.58
CA LYS A 69 -0.88 -13.08 -10.42
C LYS A 69 -1.51 -13.93 -11.53
N GLU A 70 -2.50 -14.76 -11.21
CA GLU A 70 -3.23 -15.56 -12.19
C GLU A 70 -3.95 -14.69 -13.22
N LEU A 71 -4.58 -13.58 -12.80
CA LEU A 71 -5.21 -12.64 -13.72
C LEU A 71 -4.21 -12.05 -14.73
N ILE A 72 -3.02 -11.67 -14.27
CA ILE A 72 -1.96 -11.13 -15.15
C ILE A 72 -1.46 -12.21 -16.11
N GLU A 73 -1.22 -13.43 -15.64
CA GLU A 73 -0.79 -14.54 -16.49
C GLU A 73 -1.84 -14.90 -17.55
N LYS A 74 -3.11 -15.01 -17.16
CA LYS A 74 -4.24 -15.32 -18.04
C LYS A 74 -4.46 -14.25 -19.13
N ASN A 75 -4.18 -12.99 -18.83
CA ASN A 75 -4.39 -11.88 -19.75
C ASN A 75 -3.09 -11.34 -20.37
N LYS A 76 -1.97 -12.06 -20.22
CA LYS A 76 -0.64 -11.64 -20.70
C LYS A 76 -0.67 -11.15 -22.13
N GLU A 77 -1.23 -11.94 -23.06
CA GLU A 77 -1.24 -11.58 -24.49
C GLU A 77 -1.99 -10.26 -24.75
N LYS A 78 -3.11 -10.03 -24.05
CA LYS A 78 -3.91 -8.81 -24.18
C LYS A 78 -3.18 -7.59 -23.61
N ILE A 79 -2.48 -7.76 -22.49
CA ILE A 79 -1.65 -6.72 -21.89
C ILE A 79 -0.51 -6.36 -22.85
N GLU A 80 0.21 -7.37 -23.36
CA GLU A 80 1.35 -7.19 -24.26
C GLU A 80 0.98 -6.56 -25.61
N SER A 81 -0.22 -6.82 -26.14
CA SER A 81 -0.66 -6.31 -27.44
C SER A 81 -1.40 -4.97 -27.38
N SER A 82 -1.88 -4.55 -26.20
CA SER A 82 -2.63 -3.30 -26.06
C SER A 82 -1.78 -2.06 -26.36
N LYS A 83 -2.38 -1.06 -27.00
CA LYS A 83 -1.86 0.31 -27.06
C LYS A 83 -1.84 0.91 -25.65
N GLY A 84 -2.95 0.74 -24.92
CA GLY A 84 -3.16 1.31 -23.60
C GLY A 84 -3.59 0.29 -22.54
N LEU A 85 -3.04 0.43 -21.35
CA LEU A 85 -3.47 -0.30 -20.15
C LEU A 85 -4.03 0.67 -19.13
N ILE A 86 -5.29 0.48 -18.73
CA ILE A 86 -5.91 1.21 -17.62
C ILE A 86 -5.90 0.32 -16.39
N ILE A 87 -5.30 0.79 -15.30
CA ILE A 87 -5.23 0.12 -14.01
C ILE A 87 -6.03 0.96 -13.01
N ASP A 88 -7.12 0.40 -12.51
CA ASP A 88 -8.02 1.07 -11.59
C ASP A 88 -7.77 0.58 -10.17
N VAL A 89 -7.17 1.46 -9.36
CA VAL A 89 -6.89 1.22 -7.94
C VAL A 89 -7.73 2.12 -7.04
N ARG A 90 -8.79 2.75 -7.58
CA ARG A 90 -9.70 3.58 -6.75
C ARG A 90 -10.23 2.75 -5.59
N ASN A 91 -10.24 3.35 -4.40
CA ASN A 91 -10.65 2.70 -3.15
C ASN A 91 -9.75 1.56 -2.64
N ASN A 92 -8.52 1.43 -3.17
CA ASN A 92 -7.56 0.45 -2.68
C ASN A 92 -6.77 0.98 -1.48
N GLY A 93 -7.13 0.54 -0.27
CA GLY A 93 -6.47 0.95 0.98
C GLY A 93 -5.08 0.34 1.20
N GLY A 94 -4.57 -0.47 0.28
CA GLY A 94 -3.25 -1.11 0.36
C GLY A 94 -3.31 -2.55 0.86
N GLY A 95 -2.26 -2.96 1.58
CA GLY A 95 -2.03 -4.35 1.99
C GLY A 95 -0.55 -4.72 1.88
N THR A 96 -0.18 -5.54 0.91
CA THR A 96 1.21 -5.93 0.62
C THR A 96 1.62 -5.51 -0.79
N ASP A 97 2.88 -5.15 -0.93
CA ASP A 97 3.49 -4.78 -2.20
C ASP A 97 3.60 -5.97 -3.17
N ASP A 98 3.52 -7.20 -2.66
CA ASP A 98 3.60 -8.45 -3.43
C ASP A 98 2.49 -8.56 -4.48
N VAL A 99 1.32 -7.96 -4.21
CA VAL A 99 0.17 -8.08 -5.11
C VAL A 99 0.45 -7.43 -6.46
N TYR A 100 1.04 -6.24 -6.50
CA TYR A 100 1.26 -5.54 -7.77
C TYR A 100 2.56 -5.91 -8.48
N GLN A 101 3.47 -6.68 -7.86
CA GLN A 101 4.75 -7.08 -8.46
C GLN A 101 4.61 -7.65 -9.89
N PRO A 102 3.63 -8.53 -10.20
CA PRO A 102 3.47 -9.09 -11.54
C PRO A 102 3.19 -8.05 -12.65
N LEU A 103 2.70 -6.85 -12.30
CA LEU A 103 2.47 -5.76 -13.26
C LEU A 103 3.75 -5.01 -13.64
N LEU A 104 4.72 -4.90 -12.72
CA LEU A 104 5.88 -4.02 -12.86
C LEU A 104 6.67 -4.27 -14.17
N PRO A 105 6.92 -5.52 -14.61
CA PRO A 105 7.58 -5.80 -15.89
C PRO A 105 6.88 -5.24 -17.14
N TYR A 106 5.57 -4.98 -17.07
CA TYR A 106 4.79 -4.42 -18.18
C TYR A 106 4.66 -2.90 -18.09
N ILE A 107 4.70 -2.31 -16.90
CA ILE A 107 4.43 -0.87 -16.75
C ILE A 107 5.69 -0.03 -16.64
N LEU A 108 6.80 -0.58 -16.14
CA LEU A 108 8.05 0.18 -15.97
C LEU A 108 8.82 0.32 -17.29
N THR A 109 9.66 1.36 -17.36
CA THR A 109 10.48 1.70 -18.54
C THR A 109 11.97 1.84 -18.22
N ASN A 110 12.32 1.81 -16.94
CA ASN A 110 13.64 2.08 -16.42
C ASN A 110 13.74 1.52 -15.00
N PRO A 111 14.96 1.34 -14.47
CA PRO A 111 15.17 1.15 -13.04
C PRO A 111 14.48 2.26 -12.24
N ILE A 112 13.93 1.90 -11.10
CA ILE A 112 13.24 2.83 -10.20
C ILE A 112 14.04 3.02 -8.91
N ARG A 113 13.86 4.18 -8.28
CA ARG A 113 14.43 4.50 -6.97
C ARG A 113 13.41 4.15 -5.91
N ILE A 114 13.74 3.18 -5.05
CA ILE A 114 12.94 2.80 -3.90
C ILE A 114 13.59 3.39 -2.65
N MET A 115 12.78 4.07 -1.85
CA MET A 115 13.24 4.71 -0.62
C MET A 115 13.10 3.70 0.52
N SER A 116 14.16 3.53 1.31
CA SER A 116 14.11 2.67 2.50
C SER A 116 13.32 3.34 3.64
N VAL A 117 13.26 2.66 4.78
CA VAL A 117 12.66 3.14 6.02
C VAL A 117 13.68 3.10 7.15
N GLU A 118 13.50 3.96 8.14
CA GLU A 118 14.22 3.93 9.40
C GLU A 118 13.24 3.53 10.49
N PHE A 119 13.46 2.39 11.13
CA PHE A 119 12.67 1.93 12.27
C PHE A 119 13.14 2.60 13.54
N PHE A 120 12.21 3.06 14.38
CA PHE A 120 12.54 3.53 15.71
C PHE A 120 12.69 2.33 16.66
N ALA A 121 13.92 2.03 17.05
CA ALA A 121 14.24 0.88 17.88
C ALA A 121 13.65 1.05 19.29
N THR A 122 12.56 0.31 19.54
CA THR A 122 11.89 0.24 20.84
C THR A 122 11.75 -1.22 21.25
N GLN A 123 11.56 -1.48 22.54
CA GLN A 123 11.28 -2.84 23.00
C GLN A 123 9.99 -3.39 22.38
N THR A 124 8.98 -2.52 22.19
CA THR A 124 7.73 -2.87 21.51
C THR A 124 7.96 -3.32 20.06
N LEU A 125 8.79 -2.58 19.31
CA LEU A 125 9.15 -2.99 17.95
C LEU A 125 9.85 -4.35 17.95
N VAL A 126 10.90 -4.52 18.76
CA VAL A 126 11.68 -5.77 18.80
C VAL A 126 10.79 -6.96 19.15
N ASN A 127 9.98 -6.83 20.21
CA ASN A 127 9.07 -7.89 20.63
C ASN A 127 8.01 -8.18 19.56
N GLY A 128 7.42 -7.13 18.98
CA GLY A 128 6.39 -7.27 17.95
C GLY A 128 6.91 -7.92 16.67
N LEU A 129 8.12 -7.60 16.23
CA LEU A 129 8.76 -8.26 15.08
C LEU A 129 9.08 -9.72 15.40
N ARG A 130 9.61 -9.99 16.59
CA ARG A 130 9.92 -11.36 17.05
C ARG A 130 8.66 -12.22 17.10
N ASP A 131 7.60 -11.72 17.74
CA ASP A 131 6.32 -12.42 17.87
C ASP A 131 5.67 -12.67 16.50
N TYR A 132 5.73 -11.68 15.61
CA TYR A 132 5.26 -11.83 14.23
C TYR A 132 6.06 -12.91 13.49
N ALA A 133 7.39 -12.88 13.57
CA ALA A 133 8.23 -13.85 12.88
C ALA A 133 8.00 -15.28 13.41
N ILE A 134 7.92 -15.46 14.73
CA ILE A 134 7.67 -16.77 15.35
C ILE A 134 6.31 -17.34 14.96
N LYS A 135 5.25 -16.52 14.89
CA LYS A 135 3.91 -16.97 14.43
C LYS A 135 3.91 -17.50 13.00
N ASN A 136 4.85 -17.06 12.17
CA ASN A 136 4.96 -17.45 10.76
C ASN A 136 5.95 -18.60 10.52
N ILE A 137 6.60 -19.11 11.57
CA ILE A 137 7.42 -20.32 11.50
C ILE A 137 6.49 -21.52 11.26
N LYS A 138 6.70 -22.24 10.14
CA LYS A 138 5.90 -23.42 9.79
C LYS A 138 6.28 -24.67 10.60
N GLN A 139 7.43 -24.67 11.27
CA GLN A 139 7.90 -25.78 12.10
C GLN A 139 8.82 -25.26 13.22
N ASP A 140 8.51 -25.55 14.48
CA ASP A 140 9.28 -25.05 15.63
C ASP A 140 10.72 -25.59 15.60
N SER A 141 11.63 -24.81 15.04
CA SER A 141 13.06 -25.12 15.03
C SER A 141 13.80 -24.05 15.83
N LEU A 142 14.50 -24.49 16.88
CA LEU A 142 15.33 -23.63 17.73
C LEU A 142 16.33 -22.77 16.93
N ASN A 143 16.72 -23.22 15.73
CA ASN A 143 17.63 -22.49 14.85
C ASN A 143 16.95 -21.30 14.17
N GLU A 144 15.67 -21.38 13.80
CA GLU A 144 14.95 -20.24 13.21
C GLU A 144 14.69 -19.16 14.25
N VAL A 145 14.34 -19.55 15.48
CA VAL A 145 14.21 -18.60 16.59
C VAL A 145 15.52 -17.87 16.86
N LYS A 146 16.66 -18.60 16.86
CA LYS A 146 17.99 -17.99 16.99
C LYS A 146 18.30 -17.00 15.86
N ARG A 147 17.95 -17.34 14.62
CA ARG A 147 18.12 -16.44 13.46
C ARG A 147 17.29 -15.18 13.59
N ILE A 148 16.02 -15.29 13.98
CA ILE A 148 15.16 -14.13 14.27
C ILE A 148 15.80 -13.26 15.35
N ASP A 149 16.29 -13.89 16.42
CA ASP A 149 16.96 -13.16 17.48
C ASP A 149 18.22 -12.46 16.95
N GLU A 150 19.04 -13.12 16.13
CA GLU A 150 20.21 -12.52 15.47
C GLU A 150 19.84 -11.36 14.54
N ASP A 151 18.81 -11.49 13.70
CA ASP A 151 18.31 -10.45 12.80
C ASP A 151 17.81 -9.21 13.58
N LEU A 152 17.30 -9.41 14.80
CA LEU A 152 16.83 -8.35 15.67
C LEU A 152 17.92 -7.73 16.56
N ARG A 153 19.17 -8.22 16.47
CA ARG A 153 20.27 -7.77 17.33
C ARG A 153 20.56 -6.28 17.18
N GLU A 154 20.61 -5.77 15.96
CA GLU A 154 20.92 -4.37 15.68
C GLU A 154 19.92 -3.42 16.35
N TYR A 155 18.62 -3.76 16.30
CA TYR A 155 17.58 -3.00 16.98
C TYR A 155 17.73 -3.03 18.51
N ARG A 156 18.08 -4.20 19.09
CA ARG A 156 18.29 -4.34 20.54
C ARG A 156 19.49 -3.54 21.05
N GLU A 157 20.57 -3.48 20.27
CA GLU A 157 21.78 -2.73 20.63
C GLU A 157 21.61 -1.20 20.44
N ASN A 158 20.56 -0.76 19.73
CA ASN A 158 20.31 0.65 19.40
C ASN A 158 18.97 1.19 19.91
N ILE A 159 18.42 0.65 20.99
CA ILE A 159 17.18 1.15 21.60
C ILE A 159 17.23 2.67 21.82
N GLY A 160 16.14 3.35 21.44
CA GLY A 160 15.99 4.80 21.51
C GLY A 160 16.56 5.54 20.29
N LYS A 161 17.04 4.84 19.26
CA LYS A 161 17.55 5.42 18.01
C LYS A 161 16.78 4.92 16.80
N PHE A 162 16.90 5.64 15.70
CA PHE A 162 16.48 5.16 14.39
C PHE A 162 17.54 4.21 13.81
N VAL A 163 17.09 3.05 13.32
CA VAL A 163 17.90 2.03 12.65
C VAL A 163 17.42 1.92 11.21
N LEU A 164 18.33 2.09 10.25
CA LEU A 164 18.01 2.00 8.84
C LEU A 164 17.69 0.55 8.47
N TYR A 165 16.61 0.35 7.71
CA TYR A 165 16.32 -0.94 7.12
C TYR A 165 17.25 -1.19 5.93
N GLY A 166 18.06 -2.25 6.01
CA GLY A 166 19.12 -2.53 5.04
C GLY A 166 20.31 -1.56 5.16
N ASP A 167 21.17 -1.56 4.15
CA ASP A 167 22.43 -0.80 4.14
C ASP A 167 22.32 0.57 3.46
N LYS A 168 21.23 0.82 2.72
CA LYS A 168 21.08 2.00 1.86
C LYS A 168 19.74 2.69 2.07
N LYS A 169 19.78 4.02 2.16
CA LYS A 169 18.56 4.86 2.18
C LYS A 169 17.78 4.82 0.87
N VAL A 170 18.45 4.49 -0.23
CA VAL A 170 17.88 4.38 -1.57
C VAL A 170 18.37 3.10 -2.22
N ILE A 171 17.44 2.30 -2.72
CA ILE A 171 17.67 1.10 -3.50
C ILE A 171 17.32 1.41 -4.95
N ILE A 172 18.19 1.01 -5.88
CA ILE A 172 17.87 1.04 -7.31
C ILE A 172 17.34 -0.35 -7.66
N ASP A 173 16.04 -0.43 -7.91
CA ASP A 173 15.42 -1.68 -8.32
C ASP A 173 15.42 -1.79 -9.84
N THR A 174 15.99 -2.90 -10.33
CA THR A 174 16.14 -3.20 -11.75
C THR A 174 15.31 -4.43 -12.07
N ILE A 175 14.06 -4.19 -12.45
CA ILE A 175 13.14 -5.23 -12.87
C ILE A 175 13.41 -5.59 -14.33
N VAL A 176 13.38 -6.89 -14.64
CA VAL A 176 13.49 -7.39 -16.01
C VAL A 176 12.21 -7.03 -16.76
N LEU A 177 12.31 -6.11 -17.71
CA LEU A 177 11.17 -5.63 -18.49
C LEU A 177 10.71 -6.67 -19.51
N ASN A 178 9.40 -6.74 -19.76
CA ASN A 178 8.87 -7.56 -20.84
C ASN A 178 9.19 -6.96 -22.21
N LYS A 179 9.46 -7.83 -23.19
CA LYS A 179 9.79 -7.41 -24.57
C LYS A 179 8.64 -6.69 -25.25
N LYS A 180 7.41 -7.06 -24.92
CA LYS A 180 6.17 -6.42 -25.36
C LYS A 180 5.47 -5.86 -24.14
N SER A 181 4.93 -4.66 -24.26
CA SER A 181 4.22 -4.00 -23.18
C SER A 181 3.33 -2.88 -23.75
N PRO A 182 2.31 -2.44 -22.99
CA PRO A 182 1.49 -1.30 -23.40
C PRO A 182 2.34 -0.07 -23.67
N GLN A 183 1.97 0.71 -24.69
CA GLN A 183 2.66 1.96 -25.02
C GLN A 183 2.33 3.06 -24.01
N GLN A 184 1.11 3.05 -23.48
CA GLN A 184 0.63 3.97 -22.46
C GLN A 184 -0.02 3.20 -21.31
N VAL A 185 0.19 3.67 -20.09
CA VAL A 185 -0.40 3.11 -18.88
C VAL A 185 -1.07 4.24 -18.11
N ILE A 186 -2.36 4.11 -17.83
CA ILE A 186 -3.09 5.02 -16.96
C ILE A 186 -3.40 4.31 -15.66
N ILE A 187 -3.12 4.94 -14.53
CA ILE A 187 -3.53 4.47 -13.22
C ILE A 187 -4.60 5.42 -12.68
N LEU A 188 -5.79 4.90 -12.39
CA LEU A 188 -6.88 5.66 -11.77
C LEU A 188 -6.77 5.55 -10.25
N ALA A 189 -6.69 6.68 -9.56
CA ALA A 189 -6.50 6.76 -8.12
C ALA A 189 -7.35 7.87 -7.48
N ASN A 190 -7.84 7.63 -6.26
CA ASN A 190 -8.61 8.61 -5.50
C ASN A 190 -8.10 8.73 -4.06
N ARG A 191 -8.74 9.59 -3.25
CA ARG A 191 -8.39 9.84 -1.85
C ARG A 191 -8.36 8.61 -0.95
N ASN A 192 -9.04 7.53 -1.36
CA ASN A 192 -9.08 6.28 -0.61
C ASN A 192 -7.90 5.34 -0.91
N VAL A 193 -6.98 5.74 -1.80
CA VAL A 193 -5.75 5.01 -2.06
C VAL A 193 -4.75 5.24 -0.92
N ALA A 194 -4.28 4.18 -0.26
CA ALA A 194 -3.41 4.28 0.92
C ALA A 194 -2.31 3.21 0.94
N SER A 195 -1.29 3.38 1.79
CA SER A 195 -0.31 2.34 2.14
C SER A 195 0.37 1.71 0.90
N SER A 196 0.41 0.38 0.76
CA SER A 196 0.98 -0.30 -0.41
C SER A 196 0.41 0.18 -1.75
N ALA A 197 -0.85 0.64 -1.79
CA ALA A 197 -1.41 1.20 -3.02
C ALA A 197 -0.79 2.56 -3.37
N GLU A 198 -0.47 3.40 -2.38
CA GLU A 198 0.35 4.60 -2.60
C GLU A 198 1.78 4.25 -2.98
N ASN A 199 2.35 3.18 -2.43
CA ASN A 199 3.68 2.72 -2.83
C ASN A 199 3.71 2.27 -4.30
N PHE A 200 2.64 1.63 -4.78
CA PHE A 200 2.44 1.31 -6.18
C PHE A 200 2.38 2.56 -7.05
N LEU A 201 1.62 3.59 -6.65
CA LEU A 201 1.59 4.87 -7.37
C LEU A 201 2.96 5.55 -7.39
N PHE A 202 3.66 5.58 -6.25
CA PHE A 202 4.97 6.20 -6.09
C PHE A 202 6.05 5.51 -6.94
N SER A 203 5.99 4.19 -7.05
CA SER A 203 6.90 3.41 -7.88
C SER A 203 6.58 3.56 -9.36
N SER A 204 5.30 3.44 -9.73
CA SER A 204 4.85 3.44 -11.12
C SER A 204 5.04 4.78 -11.82
N ARG A 205 4.87 5.91 -11.13
CA ARG A 205 5.09 7.26 -11.70
C ARG A 205 6.51 7.54 -12.17
N GLN A 206 7.49 6.74 -11.74
CA GLN A 206 8.87 6.85 -12.22
C GLN A 206 9.03 6.30 -13.64
N SER A 207 8.02 5.60 -14.17
CA SER A 207 7.99 5.18 -15.56
C SER A 207 7.54 6.31 -16.48
N LYS A 208 8.22 6.43 -17.63
CA LYS A 208 7.96 7.45 -18.65
C LYS A 208 6.62 7.28 -19.38
N LYS A 209 5.98 6.11 -19.26
CA LYS A 209 4.73 5.79 -19.94
C LYS A 209 3.52 5.68 -19.01
N VAL A 210 3.71 5.92 -17.71
CA VAL A 210 2.64 5.90 -16.72
C VAL A 210 2.11 7.32 -16.51
N LYS A 211 0.78 7.45 -16.43
CA LYS A 211 0.08 8.63 -15.95
C LYS A 211 -0.90 8.25 -14.86
N ILE A 212 -0.85 8.95 -13.74
CA ILE A 212 -1.84 8.83 -12.66
C ILE A 212 -2.93 9.87 -12.91
N MET A 213 -4.19 9.42 -12.98
CA MET A 213 -5.35 10.29 -13.13
C MET A 213 -6.31 10.12 -11.95
N GLY A 214 -6.90 11.22 -11.49
CA GLY A 214 -7.92 11.21 -10.44
C GLY A 214 -7.70 12.31 -9.43
N THR A 215 -7.73 11.98 -8.13
CA THR A 215 -7.51 12.95 -7.04
C THR A 215 -6.26 12.57 -6.24
N PRO A 216 -5.72 13.47 -5.38
CA PRO A 216 -4.70 13.09 -4.42
C PRO A 216 -5.12 11.85 -3.62
N SER A 217 -4.18 10.94 -3.38
CA SER A 217 -4.37 9.77 -2.50
C SER A 217 -4.42 10.17 -1.02
N MET A 218 -4.53 9.20 -0.12
CA MET A 218 -4.76 9.42 1.31
C MET A 218 -3.63 10.20 2.00
N GLY A 219 -2.38 9.87 1.67
CA GLY A 219 -1.20 10.35 2.39
C GLY A 219 -0.94 9.51 3.64
N ALA A 220 -0.67 8.22 3.45
CA ALA A 220 -0.40 7.24 4.51
C ALA A 220 0.75 6.28 4.13
N LEU A 221 1.89 6.85 3.70
CA LEU A 221 3.04 6.12 3.15
C LEU A 221 4.38 6.42 3.86
N ASP A 222 4.48 7.50 4.64
CA ASP A 222 5.73 7.88 5.29
C ASP A 222 5.94 7.16 6.62
N TYR A 223 4.88 6.93 7.39
CA TYR A 223 4.95 6.24 8.67
C TYR A 223 4.14 4.94 8.63
N GLY A 224 4.73 3.83 9.09
CA GLY A 224 4.08 2.53 8.96
C GLY A 224 4.63 1.45 9.88
N SER A 225 4.30 0.20 9.54
CA SER A 225 4.51 -0.96 10.42
C SER A 225 3.86 -0.71 11.78
N ILE A 226 2.56 -0.45 11.77
CA ILE A 226 1.78 -0.14 12.97
C ILE A 226 1.89 -1.30 13.96
N ARG A 227 2.10 -0.98 15.24
CA ARG A 227 2.15 -1.95 16.34
C ARG A 227 1.29 -1.46 17.50
N GLU A 228 0.82 -2.43 18.28
CA GLU A 228 0.15 -2.17 19.54
C GLU A 228 1.17 -1.76 20.61
N PHE A 229 0.88 -0.65 21.28
CA PHE A 229 1.58 -0.14 22.44
C PHE A 229 0.66 -0.24 23.66
N LYS A 230 1.01 -1.12 24.60
CA LYS A 230 0.31 -1.20 25.89
C LYS A 230 0.79 -0.08 26.81
N PHE A 231 -0.13 0.75 27.26
CA PHE A 231 0.18 1.91 28.12
C PHE A 231 -0.48 1.83 29.52
N GLY A 232 -0.80 0.62 29.98
CA GLY A 232 -1.25 0.36 31.36
C GLY A 232 -2.76 0.55 31.61
N CYS A 233 -3.57 0.55 30.56
CA CYS A 233 -5.03 0.60 30.64
C CYS A 233 -5.66 -0.47 29.74
N ASP A 234 -6.12 -1.59 30.31
CA ASP A 234 -6.57 -2.78 29.57
C ASP A 234 -7.82 -2.57 28.68
N ASN A 235 -8.55 -1.48 28.89
CA ASN A 235 -9.73 -1.13 28.08
C ASN A 235 -9.39 -0.37 26.80
N TYR A 236 -8.13 0.02 26.60
CA TYR A 236 -7.69 0.84 25.48
C TYR A 236 -6.45 0.27 24.81
N GLN A 237 -6.40 0.42 23.49
CA GLN A 237 -5.26 0.04 22.68
C GLN A 237 -4.71 1.29 21.98
N LEU A 238 -3.40 1.51 22.07
CA LEU A 238 -2.71 2.54 21.31
C LEU A 238 -2.00 1.86 20.13
N LEU A 239 -2.25 2.34 18.92
CA LEU A 239 -1.59 1.88 17.71
C LEU A 239 -0.63 2.98 17.23
N LEU A 240 0.66 2.66 17.08
CA LEU A 240 1.66 3.62 16.60
C LEU A 240 2.47 3.03 15.44
N PRO A 241 2.84 3.86 14.45
CA PRO A 241 3.82 3.48 13.46
C PRO A 241 5.19 3.26 14.12
N THR A 242 5.98 2.35 13.55
CA THR A 242 7.29 1.98 14.08
C THR A 242 8.45 2.32 13.15
N TYR A 243 8.16 2.73 11.92
CA TYR A 243 9.16 3.30 11.02
C TYR A 243 8.74 4.66 10.49
N ARG A 244 9.72 5.36 9.92
CA ARG A 244 9.52 6.49 9.02
C ARG A 244 10.27 6.29 7.70
N SER A 245 9.81 6.88 6.61
CA SER A 245 10.50 6.84 5.33
C SER A 245 11.79 7.66 5.34
N THR A 246 12.81 7.19 4.60
CA THR A 246 14.04 7.96 4.33
C THR A 246 13.83 9.14 3.38
N ARG A 247 12.62 9.34 2.84
CA ARG A 247 12.21 10.54 2.09
C ARG A 247 12.10 11.78 2.98
N LEU A 248 11.85 11.59 4.27
CA LEU A 248 11.58 12.68 5.18
C LEU A 248 12.86 13.41 5.63
N PRO A 249 12.78 14.73 5.89
CA PRO A 249 11.61 15.60 5.72
C PRO A 249 11.45 16.18 4.30
N GLN A 250 12.31 15.83 3.34
CA GLN A 250 12.39 16.54 2.06
C GLN A 250 11.23 16.25 1.11
N TYR A 251 10.63 15.07 1.20
CA TYR A 251 9.54 14.67 0.30
C TYR A 251 8.44 13.92 1.05
N PRO A 252 7.65 14.62 1.88
CA PRO A 252 6.55 14.04 2.62
C PRO A 252 5.39 13.69 1.69
N ILE A 253 4.77 12.55 1.95
CA ILE A 253 3.53 12.05 1.37
C ILE A 253 2.40 12.10 2.41
N ASP A 254 2.69 11.93 3.69
CA ASP A 254 1.64 11.86 4.70
C ASP A 254 0.84 13.16 4.81
N ASN A 255 -0.49 13.03 4.94
CA ASN A 255 -1.48 14.11 4.88
C ASN A 255 -1.54 14.92 3.56
N ILE A 256 -0.69 14.60 2.58
CA ILE A 256 -0.61 15.27 1.27
C ILE A 256 -1.14 14.35 0.16
N GLY A 257 -0.78 13.08 0.23
CA GLY A 257 -1.06 12.08 -0.79
C GLY A 257 -0.17 12.21 -2.03
N ILE A 258 -0.09 11.12 -2.76
CA ILE A 258 0.46 11.04 -4.11
C ILE A 258 -0.42 11.87 -5.05
N GLN A 259 0.10 12.99 -5.53
CA GLN A 259 -0.61 13.90 -6.43
C GLN A 259 -0.82 13.27 -7.82
N PRO A 260 -1.99 13.35 -8.46
CA PRO A 260 -2.17 12.84 -9.81
C PRO A 260 -1.35 13.64 -10.83
N ASP A 261 -0.97 13.03 -11.94
CA ASP A 261 -0.42 13.74 -13.11
C ASP A 261 -1.50 14.59 -13.79
N ILE A 262 -2.75 14.09 -13.78
CA ILE A 262 -3.93 14.77 -14.31
C ILE A 262 -5.03 14.69 -13.24
N TYR A 263 -5.35 15.85 -12.65
CA TYR A 263 -6.46 15.97 -11.72
C TYR A 263 -7.79 15.80 -12.45
N LEU A 264 -8.67 14.95 -11.93
CA LEU A 264 -10.03 14.76 -12.42
C LEU A 264 -11.00 15.38 -11.41
N ASP A 265 -11.58 16.51 -11.79
CA ASP A 265 -12.57 17.22 -10.97
C ASP A 265 -13.99 16.63 -11.12
N GLU A 266 -14.94 17.17 -10.36
CA GLU A 266 -16.33 16.70 -10.29
C GLU A 266 -17.09 16.78 -11.63
N SER A 267 -16.60 17.55 -12.61
CA SER A 267 -17.19 17.61 -13.96
C SER A 267 -16.96 16.33 -14.77
N ILE A 268 -16.00 15.49 -14.37
CA ILE A 268 -15.67 14.23 -15.04
C ILE A 268 -16.34 13.07 -14.29
N SER A 269 -17.53 12.69 -14.75
CA SER A 269 -18.33 11.62 -14.14
C SER A 269 -17.81 10.21 -14.41
N ASP A 270 -17.16 9.99 -15.56
CA ASP A 270 -16.60 8.70 -15.95
C ASP A 270 -15.10 8.81 -16.23
N TRP A 271 -14.31 8.40 -15.23
CA TRP A 271 -12.85 8.44 -15.30
C TRP A 271 -12.29 7.39 -16.26
N ILE A 272 -13.00 6.28 -16.49
CA ILE A 272 -12.57 5.24 -17.43
C ILE A 272 -12.75 5.78 -18.85
N ASP A 273 -13.90 6.38 -19.17
CA ASP A 273 -14.13 7.03 -20.46
C ASP A 273 -13.11 8.15 -20.73
N PHE A 274 -12.83 8.99 -19.74
CA PHE A 274 -11.80 10.03 -19.86
C PHE A 274 -10.42 9.43 -20.18
N ALA A 275 -10.01 8.38 -19.46
CA ALA A 275 -8.75 7.68 -19.71
C ALA A 275 -8.70 7.04 -21.10
N VAL A 276 -9.82 6.47 -21.58
CA VAL A 276 -9.94 5.90 -22.93
C VAL A 276 -9.76 6.97 -23.99
N ARG A 277 -10.40 8.14 -23.83
CA ARG A 277 -10.22 9.27 -24.76
C ARG A 277 -8.78 9.76 -24.76
N TYR A 278 -8.18 9.93 -23.59
CA TYR A 278 -6.78 10.33 -23.46
C TYR A 278 -5.80 9.37 -24.17
N ILE A 279 -6.04 8.06 -24.11
CA ILE A 279 -5.19 7.08 -24.81
C ILE A 279 -5.32 7.18 -26.34
N ASN A 280 -6.48 7.63 -26.83
CA ASN A 280 -6.78 7.66 -28.26
C ASN A 280 -6.39 8.97 -28.97
N GLU A 281 -6.09 10.02 -28.21
CA GLU A 281 -5.46 11.25 -28.71
C GLU A 281 -4.02 11.00 -29.18
#